data_AF-A0AAV2KBP9-F1
#
_entry.id   AF-A0AAV2KBP9-F1
#
_cell.length_a   1.000
_cell.length_b   1.000
_cell.length_c   1.000
_cell.angle_alpha   90.00
_cell.angle_beta   90.00
_cell.angle_gamma   90.00
#
_symmetry.space_group_name_H-M   'P 1'
#
loop_
_entity.id
_entity.type
_entity.pdbx_description
1 polymer ?
#
loop_
_entity_poly.entity_id
_entity_poly.type
_entity_poly.pdbx_seq_one_letter_code
_entity_poly.pdbx_strand_id
1 'polypeptide(L)'
;MMELTAHQSSVGNVLQAGNQLIAQGHLTEEEEEEIREQMSLLNSRWESLRVASMDRQARLHEVLMDLQQQQLQQLSDWLTKTEARIRNIETEPGAKDMDTYKELIEQHKELQNDLEAEQVKVNSLTHMVVVVDENSGDNATAALEVQLQSLGERWAAVCRWTEERWHKLQEVLMIWQQLQSDQSLFKDWLTEKEEALNNVQTSNFKDQSEMNTNLRQLAILKEDMERKKRTLDQLSDAGQDVVSLLRSPEAGAKIEVDTEELTHRWDNLVQKLEDYSFQVMEAVADAGMTPMEEQVTVDASAVKVLSSTEDQDVAPPAPPKKRLLETEPQVRQVFENKLSEYLCWIKAWKTSTQTLASGNLEIASNTTDIRGKLNELEKELNSKEASVGQVIQEGRGLVEQLEREGVNMEVVRGELELLQTDWDVCVRERQAAEDRVQTQSRHSAVSAELSHVDQALNRHDDWIHSTPADTRDGQELRQLSQEAKSRLDDVSSLGPRLERLSTEAGPSLRDTVVLVSAHHASTLQQLQGKEEQISTALH
;
A
#
# COMPACT_ATOMS: atom_id res chain seq x y z
N MET A 1 19.43 -37.61 21.99
CA MET A 1 20.52 -37.18 22.91
C MET A 1 20.02 -36.93 24.32
N MET A 2 18.97 -36.13 24.54
CA MET A 2 18.36 -35.98 25.88
C MET A 2 17.95 -37.33 26.52
N GLU A 3 17.33 -38.23 25.76
CA GLU A 3 16.98 -39.58 26.25
C GLU A 3 18.21 -40.45 26.56
N LEU A 4 19.28 -40.35 25.77
CA LEU A 4 20.53 -41.07 26.03
C LEU A 4 21.18 -40.58 27.32
N THR A 5 21.16 -39.28 27.58
CA THR A 5 21.65 -38.71 28.84
C THR A 5 20.80 -39.19 30.03
N ALA A 6 19.47 -39.31 29.86
CA ALA A 6 18.58 -39.81 30.91
C ALA A 6 18.87 -41.27 31.29
N HIS A 7 19.14 -42.13 30.30
CA HIS A 7 19.41 -43.56 30.52
C HIS A 7 20.86 -43.87 30.96
N GLN A 8 21.80 -42.93 30.87
CA GLN A 8 23.20 -43.10 31.30
C GLN A 8 23.30 -43.56 32.77
N SER A 9 22.48 -42.97 33.65
CA SER A 9 22.45 -43.34 35.07
C SER A 9 21.91 -44.75 35.30
N SER A 10 20.88 -45.14 34.54
CA SER A 10 20.26 -46.46 34.61
C SER A 10 21.23 -47.57 34.18
N VAL A 11 21.94 -47.37 33.07
CA VAL A 11 22.98 -48.31 32.61
C VAL A 11 24.11 -48.40 33.63
N GLY A 12 24.55 -47.28 34.20
CA GLY A 12 25.52 -47.25 35.30
C GLY A 12 25.07 -48.06 36.52
N ASN A 13 23.80 -47.92 36.92
CA ASN A 13 23.22 -48.65 38.05
C ASN A 13 23.18 -50.17 37.80
N VAL A 14 22.84 -50.61 36.59
CA VAL A 14 22.82 -52.04 36.22
C VAL A 14 24.23 -52.64 36.24
N LEU A 15 25.22 -51.94 35.69
CA LEU A 15 26.63 -52.36 35.73
C LEU A 15 27.16 -52.39 37.18
N GLN A 16 26.76 -51.45 38.02
CA GLN A 16 27.13 -51.44 39.43
C GLN A 16 26.50 -52.61 40.20
N ALA A 17 25.22 -52.90 39.96
CA ALA A 17 24.52 -54.02 40.57
C ALA A 17 25.14 -55.37 40.17
N GLY A 18 25.50 -55.57 38.91
CA GLY A 18 26.20 -56.77 38.44
C GLY A 18 27.57 -56.96 39.10
N ASN A 19 28.35 -55.89 39.24
CA ASN A 19 29.62 -55.93 39.97
C ASN A 19 29.46 -56.27 41.47
N GLN A 20 28.38 -55.78 42.10
CA GLN A 20 28.08 -56.12 43.50
C GLN A 20 27.70 -57.59 43.68
N LEU A 21 26.95 -58.17 42.74
CA LEU A 21 26.58 -59.59 42.77
C LEU A 21 27.80 -60.50 42.67
N ILE A 22 28.75 -60.17 41.77
CA ILE A 22 30.03 -60.88 41.67
C ILE A 22 30.85 -60.74 42.97
N ALA A 23 30.93 -59.53 43.54
CA ALA A 23 31.70 -59.30 44.77
C ALA A 23 31.15 -60.03 46.01
N GLN A 24 29.88 -60.46 46.01
CA GLN A 24 29.29 -61.22 47.10
C GLN A 24 29.78 -62.67 47.16
N GLY A 25 30.31 -63.25 46.07
CA GLY A 25 30.94 -64.58 46.06
C GLY A 25 30.01 -65.76 46.35
N HIS A 26 28.69 -65.57 46.19
CA HIS A 26 27.67 -66.63 46.37
C HIS A 26 27.27 -67.31 45.05
N LEU A 27 27.92 -66.95 43.94
CA LEU A 27 27.65 -67.42 42.59
C LEU A 27 28.63 -68.54 42.20
N THR A 28 28.20 -69.41 41.30
CA THR A 28 29.10 -70.36 40.64
C THR A 28 30.01 -69.63 39.63
N GLU A 29 31.14 -70.25 39.28
CA GLU A 29 32.10 -69.67 38.33
C GLU A 29 31.45 -69.40 36.96
N GLU A 30 30.55 -70.28 36.52
CA GLU A 30 29.75 -70.14 35.29
C GLU A 30 28.79 -68.93 35.35
N GLU A 31 28.08 -68.73 36.48
CA GLU A 31 27.16 -67.59 36.65
C GLU A 31 27.90 -66.25 36.74
N GLU A 32 29.07 -66.20 37.38
CA GLU A 32 29.88 -64.99 37.37
C GLU A 32 30.42 -64.66 35.97
N GLU A 33 30.82 -65.68 35.19
CA GLU A 33 31.27 -65.50 33.81
C GLU A 33 30.14 -64.97 32.92
N GLU A 34 28.94 -65.54 33.01
CA GLU A 34 27.75 -65.07 32.28
C GLU A 34 27.39 -63.62 32.64
N ILE A 35 27.41 -63.24 33.93
CA ILE A 35 27.14 -61.85 34.35
C ILE A 35 28.22 -60.90 33.81
N ARG A 36 29.50 -61.28 33.80
CA ARG A 36 30.57 -60.45 33.19
C ARG A 36 30.36 -60.28 31.69
N GLU A 37 29.99 -61.33 30.98
CA GLU A 37 29.70 -61.27 29.55
C GLU A 37 28.50 -60.35 29.25
N GLN A 38 27.40 -60.48 30.00
CA GLN A 38 26.21 -59.63 29.80
C GLN A 38 26.48 -58.16 30.13
N MET A 39 27.24 -57.87 31.20
CA MET A 39 27.67 -56.50 31.51
C MET A 39 28.57 -55.92 30.42
N SER A 40 29.52 -56.71 29.92
CA SER A 40 30.40 -56.30 28.81
C SER A 40 29.59 -56.01 27.54
N LEU A 41 28.62 -56.87 27.20
CA LEU A 41 27.74 -56.70 26.06
C LEU A 41 26.84 -55.47 26.20
N LEU A 42 26.26 -55.24 27.40
CA LEU A 42 25.44 -54.06 27.68
C LEU A 42 26.26 -52.78 27.54
N ASN A 43 27.45 -52.72 28.14
CA ASN A 43 28.33 -51.56 28.05
C ASN A 43 28.79 -51.30 26.60
N SER A 44 29.14 -52.36 25.86
CA SER A 44 29.52 -52.25 24.45
C SER A 44 28.39 -51.73 23.57
N ARG A 45 27.16 -52.26 23.72
CA ARG A 45 25.99 -51.80 22.98
C ARG A 45 25.60 -50.37 23.34
N TRP A 46 25.63 -50.03 24.62
CA TRP A 46 25.35 -48.67 25.11
C TRP A 46 26.35 -47.66 24.54
N GLU A 47 27.64 -47.95 24.65
CA GLU A 47 28.69 -47.05 24.15
C GLU A 47 28.63 -46.91 22.63
N SER A 48 28.38 -48.00 21.90
CA SER A 48 28.18 -47.95 20.44
C SER A 48 26.99 -47.08 20.05
N LEU A 49 25.86 -47.19 20.75
CA LEU A 49 24.67 -46.35 20.51
C LEU A 49 24.96 -44.88 20.84
N ARG A 50 25.64 -44.61 21.95
CA ARG A 50 26.02 -43.26 22.39
C ARG A 50 26.91 -42.58 21.35
N VAL A 51 27.97 -43.25 20.91
CA VAL A 51 28.88 -42.76 19.86
C VAL A 51 28.12 -42.53 18.55
N ALA A 52 27.33 -43.50 18.09
CA ALA A 52 26.56 -43.36 16.86
C ALA A 52 25.57 -42.17 16.90
N SER A 53 24.96 -41.91 18.05
CA SER A 53 24.07 -40.76 18.24
C SER A 53 24.82 -39.44 18.30
N MET A 54 25.98 -39.37 18.97
CA MET A 54 26.83 -38.18 18.99
C MET A 54 27.33 -37.84 17.58
N ASP A 55 27.80 -38.85 16.83
CA ASP A 55 28.20 -38.71 15.44
C ASP A 55 27.04 -38.22 14.55
N ARG A 56 25.81 -38.72 14.78
CA ARG A 56 24.62 -38.23 14.07
C ARG A 56 24.31 -36.78 14.41
N GLN A 57 24.38 -36.40 15.69
CA GLN A 57 24.16 -35.01 16.11
C GLN A 57 25.20 -34.07 15.49
N ALA A 58 26.48 -34.43 15.55
CA ALA A 58 27.57 -33.64 14.97
C ALA A 58 27.36 -33.43 13.46
N ARG A 59 27.03 -34.48 12.71
CA ARG A 59 26.72 -34.37 11.27
C ARG A 59 25.51 -33.50 10.99
N LEU A 60 24.43 -33.59 11.78
CA LEU A 60 23.25 -32.74 11.61
C LEU A 60 23.57 -31.27 11.87
N HIS A 61 24.38 -31.00 12.89
CA HIS A 61 24.83 -29.65 13.21
C HIS A 61 25.73 -29.07 12.10
N GLU A 62 26.65 -29.87 11.56
CA GLU A 62 27.50 -29.49 10.42
C GLU A 62 26.65 -29.14 9.19
N VAL A 63 25.72 -30.01 8.78
CA VAL A 63 24.82 -29.77 7.64
C VAL A 63 23.92 -28.55 7.87
N LEU A 64 23.43 -28.35 9.10
CA LEU A 64 22.65 -27.17 9.44
C LEU A 64 23.48 -25.89 9.26
N MET A 65 24.69 -25.84 9.83
CA MET A 65 25.58 -24.67 9.72
C MET A 65 25.97 -24.38 8.27
N ASP A 66 26.26 -25.40 7.47
CA ASP A 66 26.55 -25.25 6.05
C ASP A 66 25.35 -24.66 5.28
N LEU A 67 24.14 -25.15 5.55
CA LEU A 67 22.92 -24.63 4.93
C LEU A 67 22.67 -23.17 5.32
N GLN A 68 22.81 -22.83 6.60
CA GLN A 68 22.66 -21.46 7.10
C GLN A 68 23.69 -20.52 6.44
N GLN A 69 24.96 -20.93 6.38
CA GLN A 69 26.01 -20.15 5.74
C GLN A 69 25.74 -19.96 4.23
N GLN A 70 25.24 -21.01 3.56
CA GLN A 70 24.88 -20.94 2.15
C GLN A 70 23.72 -19.96 1.90
N GLN A 71 22.69 -19.95 2.75
CA GLN A 71 21.58 -19.00 2.63
C GLN A 71 22.04 -17.55 2.86
N LEU A 72 22.90 -17.31 3.85
CA LEU A 72 23.48 -15.97 4.08
C LEU A 72 24.34 -15.51 2.91
N GLN A 73 25.16 -16.40 2.33
CA GLN A 73 25.98 -16.08 1.16
C GLN A 73 25.11 -15.74 -0.05
N GLN A 74 24.03 -16.49 -0.28
CA GLN A 74 23.08 -16.20 -1.37
C GLN A 74 22.44 -14.81 -1.23
N LEU A 75 22.01 -14.44 -0.02
CA LEU A 75 21.46 -13.10 0.23
C LEU A 75 22.53 -12.02 0.04
N SER A 76 23.76 -12.25 0.52
CA SER A 76 24.87 -11.32 0.33
C SER A 76 25.22 -11.10 -1.14
N ASP A 77 25.26 -12.17 -1.93
CA ASP A 77 25.54 -12.12 -3.36
C ASP A 77 24.42 -11.39 -4.12
N TRP A 78 23.17 -11.65 -3.75
CA TRP A 78 22.01 -10.97 -4.30
C TRP A 78 22.06 -9.47 -3.98
N LEU A 79 22.26 -9.11 -2.71
CA LEU A 79 22.38 -7.71 -2.28
C LEU A 79 23.51 -6.99 -3.02
N THR A 80 24.66 -7.64 -3.20
CA THR A 80 25.79 -7.06 -3.91
C THR A 80 25.44 -6.76 -5.37
N LYS A 81 24.69 -7.64 -6.05
CA LYS A 81 24.20 -7.42 -7.41
C LYS A 81 23.16 -6.30 -7.46
N THR A 82 22.24 -6.29 -6.50
CA THR A 82 21.18 -5.28 -6.40
C THR A 82 21.76 -3.90 -6.11
N GLU A 83 22.70 -3.78 -5.18
CA GLU A 83 23.44 -2.54 -4.90
C GLU A 83 24.22 -2.04 -6.12
N ALA A 84 24.84 -2.95 -6.88
CA ALA A 84 25.51 -2.59 -8.13
C ALA A 84 24.50 -2.09 -9.20
N ARG A 85 23.33 -2.73 -9.30
CA ARG A 85 22.22 -2.28 -10.17
C ARG A 85 21.75 -0.89 -9.73
N ILE A 86 21.50 -0.67 -8.45
CA ILE A 86 21.12 0.63 -7.87
C ILE A 86 22.15 1.70 -8.24
N ARG A 87 23.44 1.44 -8.02
CA ARG A 87 24.52 2.38 -8.34
C ARG A 87 24.56 2.72 -9.83
N ASN A 88 24.38 1.72 -10.70
CA ASN A 88 24.33 1.97 -12.14
C ASN A 88 23.18 2.91 -12.49
N ILE A 89 22.01 2.68 -11.90
CA ILE A 89 20.83 3.49 -12.13
C ILE A 89 21.00 4.93 -11.60
N GLU A 90 21.65 5.12 -10.45
CA GLU A 90 21.96 6.47 -9.93
C GLU A 90 22.90 7.26 -10.86
N THR A 91 23.75 6.57 -11.61
CA THR A 91 24.68 7.18 -12.56
C THR A 91 24.13 7.31 -13.98
N GLU A 92 23.00 6.67 -14.27
CA GLU A 92 22.40 6.69 -15.60
C GLU A 92 21.85 8.08 -15.91
N PRO A 93 22.07 8.63 -17.12
CA PRO A 93 21.48 9.90 -17.51
C PRO A 93 19.95 9.85 -17.41
N GLY A 94 19.35 10.94 -16.95
CA GLY A 94 17.89 11.03 -16.83
C GLY A 94 17.18 10.88 -18.18
N ALA A 95 15.92 10.44 -18.15
CA ALA A 95 15.14 10.21 -19.37
C ALA A 95 15.08 11.44 -20.27
N LYS A 96 15.23 11.23 -21.58
CA LYS A 96 15.24 12.28 -22.62
C LYS A 96 13.84 12.74 -23.03
N ASP A 97 12.83 11.91 -22.79
CA ASP A 97 11.43 12.15 -23.16
C ASP A 97 10.49 11.38 -22.22
N MET A 98 9.19 11.64 -22.33
CA MET A 98 8.19 11.04 -21.45
C MET A 98 8.08 9.51 -21.62
N ASP A 99 8.32 9.00 -22.83
CA ASP A 99 8.25 7.56 -23.10
C ASP A 99 9.40 6.81 -22.44
N THR A 100 10.63 7.33 -22.56
CA THR A 100 11.79 6.81 -21.82
C THR A 100 11.63 6.96 -20.31
N TYR A 101 10.94 8.00 -19.83
CA TYR A 101 10.65 8.15 -18.41
C TYR A 101 9.68 7.08 -17.88
N LYS A 102 8.65 6.75 -18.65
CA LYS A 102 7.74 5.63 -18.33
C LYS A 102 8.46 4.29 -18.34
N GLU A 103 9.41 4.10 -19.24
CA GLU A 103 10.26 2.91 -19.26
C GLU A 103 11.12 2.79 -17.99
N LEU A 104 11.72 3.89 -17.51
CA LEU A 104 12.45 3.90 -16.23
C LEU A 104 11.57 3.53 -15.04
N ILE A 105 10.30 3.94 -15.06
CA ILE A 105 9.31 3.56 -14.04
C ILE A 105 9.06 2.05 -14.07
N GLU A 106 8.92 1.47 -15.26
CA GLU A 106 8.69 0.04 -15.39
C GLU A 106 9.90 -0.78 -14.93
N GLN A 107 11.11 -0.38 -15.31
CA GLN A 107 12.35 -0.98 -14.81
C GLN A 107 12.49 -0.88 -13.28
N HIS A 108 11.97 0.19 -12.68
CA HIS A 108 11.94 0.34 -11.22
C HIS A 108 10.91 -0.58 -10.56
N LYS A 109 9.75 -0.80 -11.18
CA LYS A 109 8.77 -1.79 -10.71
C LYS A 109 9.32 -3.21 -10.77
N GLU A 110 10.08 -3.54 -11.81
CA GLU A 110 10.78 -4.84 -11.88
C GLU A 110 11.71 -5.01 -10.68
N LEU A 111 12.48 -3.98 -10.33
CA LEU A 111 13.31 -4.00 -9.13
C LEU A 111 12.48 -4.19 -7.85
N GLN A 112 11.33 -3.51 -7.71
CA GLN A 112 10.42 -3.73 -6.58
C GLN A 112 9.91 -5.17 -6.49
N ASN A 113 9.51 -5.76 -7.62
CA ASN A 113 9.08 -7.16 -7.68
C ASN A 113 10.22 -8.12 -7.28
N ASP A 114 11.46 -7.84 -7.71
CA ASP A 114 12.64 -8.62 -7.30
C ASP A 114 12.86 -8.55 -5.79
N LEU A 115 12.67 -7.38 -5.17
CA LEU A 115 12.74 -7.19 -3.72
C LEU A 115 11.65 -7.98 -2.99
N GLU A 116 10.40 -7.93 -3.46
CA GLU A 116 9.28 -8.67 -2.87
C GLU A 116 9.51 -10.19 -2.92
N ALA A 117 10.05 -10.69 -4.03
CA ALA A 117 10.40 -12.10 -4.17
C ALA A 117 11.52 -12.52 -3.20
N GLU A 118 12.52 -11.66 -2.99
CA GLU A 118 13.63 -11.93 -2.08
C GLU A 118 13.23 -11.79 -0.60
N GLN A 119 12.25 -10.94 -0.27
CA GLN A 119 11.72 -10.75 1.09
C GLN A 119 11.23 -12.06 1.71
N VAL A 120 10.65 -12.97 0.91
CA VAL A 120 10.23 -14.31 1.37
C VAL A 120 11.41 -15.10 1.93
N LYS A 121 12.58 -15.01 1.28
CA LYS A 121 13.80 -15.70 1.73
C LYS A 121 14.41 -15.00 2.94
N VAL A 122 14.39 -13.67 2.99
CA VAL A 122 14.85 -12.89 4.15
C VAL A 122 14.04 -13.24 5.40
N ASN A 123 12.72 -13.37 5.29
CA ASN A 123 11.85 -13.78 6.40
C ASN A 123 12.25 -15.17 6.95
N SER A 124 12.62 -16.11 6.06
CA SER A 124 13.08 -17.44 6.49
C SER A 124 14.41 -17.39 7.26
N LEU A 125 15.28 -16.43 6.94
CA LEU A 125 16.55 -16.21 7.64
C LEU A 125 16.34 -15.55 9.02
N THR A 126 15.31 -14.73 9.20
CA THR A 126 14.97 -14.13 10.51
C THR A 126 14.54 -15.18 11.55
N HIS A 127 13.99 -16.31 11.08
CA HIS A 127 13.59 -17.44 11.94
C HIS A 127 14.69 -18.49 12.13
N MET A 128 15.91 -18.23 11.64
CA MET A 128 17.04 -19.14 11.75
C MET A 128 17.49 -19.24 13.21
N VAL A 129 17.21 -20.39 13.84
CA VAL A 129 17.58 -20.68 15.23
C VAL A 129 19.09 -20.91 15.31
N VAL A 130 19.78 -20.08 16.09
CA VAL A 130 21.16 -20.34 16.54
C VAL A 130 21.10 -21.48 17.55
N VAL A 131 21.43 -22.70 17.12
CA VAL A 131 21.64 -23.83 18.04
C VAL A 131 22.99 -23.60 18.71
N VAL A 132 22.97 -23.04 19.93
CA VAL A 132 24.16 -22.93 20.76
C VAL A 132 24.41 -24.31 21.38
N ASP A 133 25.41 -25.04 20.88
CA ASP A 133 25.98 -26.17 21.63
C ASP A 133 26.84 -25.59 22.76
N GLU A 134 26.68 -26.08 24.00
CA GLU A 134 27.50 -25.65 25.15
C GLU A 134 29.00 -25.91 24.93
N ASN A 135 29.35 -26.71 23.90
CA ASN A 135 30.72 -27.03 23.49
C ASN A 135 31.23 -26.25 22.27
N SER A 136 30.36 -25.56 21.51
CA SER A 136 30.79 -24.70 20.39
C SER A 136 31.08 -23.31 20.94
N GLY A 137 32.36 -22.95 21.05
CA GLY A 137 32.78 -21.70 21.70
C GLY A 137 32.10 -20.45 21.16
N ASP A 138 31.84 -19.50 22.07
CA ASP A 138 31.14 -18.21 21.92
C ASP A 138 31.47 -17.36 20.67
N ASN A 139 32.53 -17.68 19.92
CA ASN A 139 32.99 -16.92 18.75
C ASN A 139 32.21 -17.20 17.46
N ALA A 140 31.72 -18.43 17.23
CA ALA A 140 31.07 -18.79 15.96
C ALA A 140 29.66 -18.18 15.85
N THR A 141 28.93 -18.15 16.96
CA THR A 141 27.61 -17.53 17.09
C THR A 141 27.69 -16.01 16.97
N ALA A 142 28.66 -15.38 17.64
CA ALA A 142 28.91 -13.95 17.52
C ALA A 142 29.24 -13.51 16.07
N ALA A 143 30.00 -14.32 15.32
CA ALA A 143 30.31 -14.02 13.92
C ALA A 143 29.07 -14.07 13.03
N LEU A 144 28.16 -15.04 13.27
CA LEU A 144 26.90 -15.17 12.54
C LEU A 144 25.95 -13.99 12.81
N GLU A 145 25.85 -13.56 14.07
CA GLU A 145 25.06 -12.38 14.47
C GLU A 145 25.54 -11.11 13.78
N VAL A 146 26.86 -10.88 13.72
CA VAL A 146 27.45 -9.73 13.00
C VAL A 146 27.14 -9.78 11.51
N GLN A 147 27.19 -10.96 10.88
CA GLN A 147 26.83 -11.11 9.47
C GLN A 147 25.34 -10.82 9.22
N LEU A 148 24.45 -11.36 10.05
CA LEU A 148 23.01 -11.10 9.97
C LEU A 148 22.70 -9.62 10.13
N GLN A 149 23.32 -8.95 11.11
CA GLN A 149 23.16 -7.51 11.33
C GLN A 149 23.60 -6.71 10.10
N SER A 150 24.78 -7.01 9.55
CA SER A 150 25.29 -6.34 8.34
C SER A 150 24.39 -6.53 7.12
N LEU A 151 23.87 -7.75 6.91
CA LEU A 151 22.94 -8.02 5.82
C LEU A 151 21.59 -7.32 6.03
N GLY A 152 21.10 -7.25 7.27
CA GLY A 152 19.89 -6.52 7.63
C GLY A 152 20.00 -5.02 7.35
N GLU A 153 21.13 -4.40 7.69
CA GLU A 153 21.39 -2.98 7.40
C GLU A 153 21.44 -2.69 5.89
N ARG A 154 22.11 -3.55 5.12
CA ARG A 154 22.17 -3.45 3.65
C ARG A 154 20.79 -3.62 3.02
N TRP A 155 20.02 -4.62 3.47
CA TRP A 155 18.64 -4.84 3.03
C TRP A 155 17.75 -3.62 3.28
N ALA A 156 17.79 -3.09 4.51
CA ALA A 156 17.03 -1.90 4.87
C ALA A 156 17.42 -0.67 4.03
N ALA A 157 18.71 -0.51 3.73
CA ALA A 157 19.18 0.57 2.85
C ALA A 157 18.64 0.44 1.42
N VAL A 158 18.65 -0.77 0.85
CA VAL A 158 18.11 -1.07 -0.48
C VAL A 158 16.59 -0.84 -0.54
N CYS A 159 15.84 -1.25 0.50
CA CYS A 159 14.39 -1.03 0.56
C CYS A 159 14.07 0.47 0.63
N ARG A 160 14.71 1.19 1.57
CA ARG A 160 14.52 2.63 1.74
C ARG A 160 14.82 3.40 0.45
N TRP A 161 15.94 3.09 -0.20
CA TRP A 161 16.31 3.73 -1.46
C TRP A 161 15.26 3.46 -2.56
N THR A 162 14.80 2.21 -2.67
CA THR A 162 13.82 1.80 -3.68
C THR A 162 12.48 2.54 -3.49
N GLU A 163 12.03 2.71 -2.25
CA GLU A 163 10.81 3.47 -1.90
C GLU A 163 10.96 4.97 -2.16
N GLU A 164 12.05 5.59 -1.68
CA GLU A 164 12.32 7.01 -1.89
C GLU A 164 12.37 7.36 -3.38
N ARG A 165 13.06 6.51 -4.16
CA ARG A 165 13.14 6.67 -5.61
C ARG A 165 11.78 6.48 -6.28
N TRP A 166 10.96 5.52 -5.85
CA TRP A 166 9.62 5.33 -6.39
C TRP A 166 8.77 6.58 -6.24
N HIS A 167 8.74 7.18 -5.04
CA HIS A 167 8.02 8.42 -4.79
C HIS A 167 8.51 9.55 -5.68
N LYS A 168 9.83 9.68 -5.84
CA LYS A 168 10.42 10.70 -6.72
C LYS A 168 10.01 10.50 -8.18
N LEU A 169 10.02 9.25 -8.67
CA LEU A 169 9.62 8.93 -10.03
C LEU A 169 8.15 9.28 -10.30
N GLN A 170 7.26 8.98 -9.35
CA GLN A 170 5.83 9.30 -9.47
C GLN A 170 5.56 10.80 -9.42
N GLU A 171 6.22 11.53 -8.52
CA GLU A 171 6.10 12.99 -8.41
C GLU A 171 6.46 13.68 -9.73
N VAL A 172 7.61 13.33 -10.30
CA VAL A 172 8.08 13.92 -11.55
C VAL A 172 7.21 13.52 -12.74
N LEU A 173 6.73 12.27 -12.81
CA LEU A 173 5.78 11.84 -13.84
C LEU A 173 4.52 12.73 -13.83
N MET A 174 3.95 12.94 -12.65
CA MET A 174 2.72 13.71 -12.48
C MET A 174 2.91 15.16 -12.93
N ILE A 175 3.96 15.84 -12.44
CA ILE A 175 4.20 17.25 -12.76
C ILE A 175 4.55 17.41 -14.25
N TRP A 176 5.35 16.50 -14.83
CA TRP A 176 5.68 16.56 -16.26
C TRP A 176 4.46 16.30 -17.15
N GLN A 177 3.59 15.37 -16.79
CA GLN A 177 2.35 15.13 -17.53
C GLN A 177 1.39 16.31 -17.45
N GLN A 178 1.28 16.93 -16.28
CA GLN A 178 0.48 18.13 -16.10
C GLN A 178 1.01 19.28 -16.97
N LEU A 179 2.32 19.51 -16.96
CA LEU A 179 2.97 20.51 -17.82
C LEU A 179 2.66 20.27 -19.30
N GLN A 180 2.81 19.05 -19.80
CA GLN A 180 2.51 18.75 -21.22
C GLN A 180 1.04 18.99 -21.56
N SER A 181 0.12 18.62 -20.65
CA SER A 181 -1.31 18.88 -20.83
C SER A 181 -1.59 20.37 -20.89
N ASP A 182 -1.06 21.15 -19.94
CA ASP A 182 -1.29 22.59 -19.86
C ASP A 182 -0.65 23.33 -21.04
N GLN A 183 0.55 22.91 -21.47
CA GLN A 183 1.19 23.42 -22.68
C GLN A 183 0.33 23.14 -23.92
N SER A 184 -0.25 21.94 -24.05
CA SER A 184 -1.15 21.61 -25.18
C SER A 184 -2.39 22.50 -25.18
N LEU A 185 -3.07 22.61 -24.04
CA LEU A 185 -4.27 23.45 -23.92
C LEU A 185 -3.98 24.93 -24.22
N PHE A 186 -2.80 25.42 -23.81
CA PHE A 186 -2.37 26.77 -24.10
C PHE A 186 -1.99 26.96 -25.57
N LYS A 187 -1.36 25.96 -26.22
CA LYS A 187 -1.09 25.95 -27.67
C LYS A 187 -2.40 26.04 -28.46
N ASP A 188 -3.42 25.28 -28.07
CA ASP A 188 -4.75 25.31 -28.71
C ASP A 188 -5.43 26.66 -28.53
N TRP A 189 -5.41 27.20 -27.30
CA TRP A 189 -5.97 28.52 -27.00
C TRP A 189 -5.26 29.64 -27.78
N LEU A 190 -3.93 29.62 -27.88
CA LEU A 190 -3.19 30.58 -28.69
C LEU A 190 -3.60 30.50 -30.16
N THR A 191 -3.77 29.30 -30.69
CA THR A 191 -4.20 29.09 -32.08
C THR A 191 -5.58 29.69 -32.32
N GLU A 192 -6.53 29.46 -31.41
CA GLU A 192 -7.87 30.07 -31.47
C GLU A 192 -7.79 31.61 -31.47
N LYS A 193 -6.97 32.21 -30.58
CA LYS A 193 -6.85 33.67 -30.49
C LYS A 193 -6.10 34.30 -31.65
N GLU A 194 -5.08 33.61 -32.18
CA GLU A 194 -4.38 34.00 -33.41
C GLU A 194 -5.35 34.02 -34.60
N GLU A 195 -6.21 33.00 -34.75
CA GLU A 195 -7.24 32.96 -35.78
C GLU A 195 -8.30 34.06 -35.59
N ALA A 196 -8.78 34.26 -34.36
CA ALA A 196 -9.74 35.31 -34.04
C ALA A 196 -9.19 36.71 -34.38
N LEU A 197 -7.91 36.98 -34.08
CA LEU A 197 -7.26 38.24 -34.41
C LEU A 197 -7.10 38.41 -35.93
N ASN A 198 -6.71 37.36 -36.66
CA ASN A 198 -6.57 37.42 -38.12
C ASN A 198 -7.91 37.72 -38.84
N ASN A 199 -9.04 37.41 -38.19
CA ASN A 199 -10.38 37.71 -38.72
C ASN A 199 -10.83 39.16 -38.46
N VAL A 200 -10.12 39.93 -37.62
CA VAL A 200 -10.44 41.34 -37.36
C VAL A 200 -10.05 42.19 -38.57
N GLN A 201 -11.00 42.96 -39.07
CA GLN A 201 -10.76 43.89 -40.16
C GLN A 201 -10.15 45.20 -39.61
N THR A 202 -9.01 45.62 -40.16
CA THR A 202 -8.28 46.82 -39.70
C THR A 202 -8.47 48.06 -40.57
N SER A 203 -9.05 47.93 -41.77
CA SER A 203 -9.25 49.04 -42.71
C SER A 203 -10.44 48.81 -43.66
N ASN A 204 -10.86 49.85 -44.40
CA ASN A 204 -11.94 49.79 -45.41
C ASN A 204 -13.31 49.35 -44.88
N PHE A 205 -13.73 49.89 -43.74
CA PHE A 205 -15.04 49.61 -43.13
C PHE A 205 -16.18 50.10 -44.02
N LYS A 206 -17.24 49.29 -44.17
CA LYS A 206 -18.43 49.64 -44.97
C LYS A 206 -19.34 50.63 -44.24
N ASP A 207 -19.44 50.48 -42.92
CA ASP A 207 -20.25 51.33 -42.05
C ASP A 207 -19.69 51.37 -40.62
N GLN A 208 -20.25 52.27 -39.80
CA GLN A 208 -19.85 52.44 -38.40
C GLN A 208 -20.15 51.20 -37.54
N SER A 209 -21.13 50.38 -37.93
CA SER A 209 -21.51 49.18 -37.17
C SER A 209 -20.45 48.08 -37.29
N GLU A 210 -19.90 47.89 -38.49
CA GLU A 210 -18.79 46.95 -38.78
C GLU A 210 -17.53 47.39 -38.01
N MET A 211 -17.21 48.68 -38.01
CA MET A 211 -16.10 49.24 -37.24
C MET A 211 -16.27 49.01 -35.72
N ASN A 212 -17.45 49.31 -35.17
CA ASN A 212 -17.73 49.10 -33.75
C ASN A 212 -17.66 47.61 -33.37
N THR A 213 -18.02 46.71 -34.28
CA THR A 213 -17.91 45.25 -34.05
C THR A 213 -16.45 44.82 -33.94
N ASN A 214 -15.58 45.31 -34.84
CA ASN A 214 -14.14 45.04 -34.79
C ASN A 214 -13.48 45.63 -33.52
N LEU A 215 -13.87 46.84 -33.10
CA LEU A 215 -13.42 47.44 -31.83
C LEU A 215 -13.79 46.59 -30.61
N ARG A 216 -15.04 46.09 -30.56
CA ARG A 216 -15.48 45.19 -29.49
C ARG A 216 -14.71 43.86 -29.51
N GLN A 217 -14.45 43.27 -30.68
CA GLN A 217 -13.65 42.06 -30.79
C GLN A 217 -12.22 42.27 -30.28
N LEU A 218 -11.57 43.38 -30.64
CA LEU A 218 -10.24 43.72 -30.13
C LEU A 218 -10.23 43.94 -28.61
N ALA A 219 -11.28 44.56 -28.05
CA ALA A 219 -11.40 44.73 -26.61
C ALA A 219 -11.55 43.39 -25.87
N ILE A 220 -12.38 42.48 -26.39
CA ILE A 220 -12.55 41.12 -25.84
C ILE A 220 -11.23 40.34 -25.93
N LEU A 221 -10.56 40.37 -27.08
CA LEU A 221 -9.26 39.72 -27.25
C LEU A 221 -8.22 40.26 -26.26
N LYS A 222 -8.17 41.58 -26.06
CA LYS A 222 -7.27 42.20 -25.09
C LYS A 222 -7.56 41.73 -23.66
N GLU A 223 -8.82 41.69 -23.27
CA GLU A 223 -9.21 41.22 -21.95
C GLU A 223 -8.90 39.73 -21.76
N ASP A 224 -9.13 38.90 -22.79
CA ASP A 224 -8.77 37.48 -22.79
C ASP A 224 -7.26 37.28 -22.59
N MET A 225 -6.43 38.07 -23.27
CA MET A 225 -4.97 38.07 -23.09
C MET A 225 -4.59 38.51 -21.66
N GLU A 226 -5.17 39.58 -21.13
CA GLU A 226 -4.88 40.03 -19.76
C GLU A 226 -5.21 38.95 -18.71
N ARG A 227 -6.32 38.22 -18.90
CA ARG A 227 -6.72 37.11 -18.03
C ARG A 227 -5.78 35.90 -18.15
N LYS A 228 -5.28 35.59 -19.35
CA LYS A 228 -4.48 34.39 -19.62
C LYS A 228 -2.98 34.54 -19.30
N LYS A 229 -2.49 35.77 -19.10
CA LYS A 229 -1.07 36.06 -18.81
C LYS A 229 -0.51 35.23 -17.63
N ARG A 230 -1.26 35.13 -16.53
CA ARG A 230 -0.82 34.36 -15.35
C ARG A 230 -0.61 32.88 -15.67
N THR A 231 -1.36 32.32 -16.62
CA THR A 231 -1.21 30.92 -17.03
C THR A 231 0.11 30.70 -17.76
N LEU A 232 0.58 31.66 -18.57
CA LEU A 232 1.90 31.59 -19.22
C LEU A 232 3.04 31.64 -18.20
N ASP A 233 2.92 32.51 -17.20
CA ASP A 233 3.89 32.61 -16.11
C ASP A 233 3.94 31.27 -15.33
N GLN A 234 2.78 30.71 -14.98
CA GLN A 234 2.68 29.40 -14.31
C GLN A 234 3.24 28.24 -15.15
N LEU A 235 3.02 28.25 -16.46
CA LEU A 235 3.58 27.27 -17.38
C LEU A 235 5.11 27.35 -17.42
N SER A 236 5.67 28.55 -17.38
CA SER A 236 7.12 28.78 -17.34
C SER A 236 7.72 28.29 -16.03
N ASP A 237 7.08 28.61 -14.90
CA ASP A 237 7.50 28.14 -13.57
C ASP A 237 7.44 26.60 -13.49
N ALA A 238 6.34 25.99 -13.95
CA ALA A 238 6.19 24.54 -13.99
C ALA A 238 7.22 23.86 -14.91
N GLY A 239 7.55 24.50 -16.04
CA GLY A 239 8.64 24.08 -16.92
C GLY A 239 9.97 24.03 -16.19
N GLN A 240 10.31 25.10 -15.47
CA GLN A 240 11.55 25.20 -14.69
C GLN A 240 11.60 24.18 -13.54
N ASP A 241 10.48 23.94 -12.88
CA ASP A 241 10.35 22.92 -11.83
C ASP A 241 10.64 21.53 -12.39
N VAL A 242 10.02 21.15 -13.51
CA VAL A 242 10.26 19.83 -14.15
C VAL A 242 11.71 19.67 -14.59
N VAL A 243 12.32 20.70 -15.20
CA VAL A 243 13.74 20.72 -15.59
C VAL A 243 14.64 20.47 -14.38
N SER A 244 14.36 21.13 -13.25
CA SER A 244 15.14 20.99 -12.02
C SER A 244 15.08 19.57 -11.43
N LEU A 245 13.95 18.88 -11.63
CA LEU A 245 13.71 17.56 -11.07
C LEU A 245 14.22 16.41 -11.96
N LEU A 246 14.12 16.53 -13.29
CA LEU A 246 14.47 15.46 -14.24
C LEU A 246 15.97 15.15 -14.28
N ARG A 247 16.83 16.15 -13.99
CA ARG A 247 18.30 16.03 -14.10
C ARG A 247 18.75 15.47 -15.46
N SER A 248 17.99 15.75 -16.52
CA SER A 248 18.26 15.36 -17.90
C SER A 248 18.40 16.61 -18.76
N PRO A 249 19.60 16.88 -19.32
CA PRO A 249 19.81 18.07 -20.15
C PRO A 249 19.02 18.01 -21.45
N GLU A 250 18.83 16.82 -22.03
CA GLU A 250 18.07 16.67 -23.28
C GLU A 250 16.57 16.92 -23.09
N ALA A 251 15.96 16.34 -22.04
CA ALA A 251 14.56 16.61 -21.74
C ALA A 251 14.33 18.06 -21.31
N GLY A 252 15.27 18.61 -20.53
CA GLY A 252 15.22 20.00 -20.10
C GLY A 252 15.25 20.97 -21.27
N ALA A 253 16.20 20.78 -22.22
CA ALA A 253 16.28 21.60 -23.43
C ALA A 253 15.00 21.53 -24.28
N LYS A 254 14.34 20.36 -24.34
CA LYS A 254 13.07 20.24 -25.05
C LYS A 254 11.95 21.05 -24.38
N ILE A 255 11.84 20.96 -23.05
CA ILE A 255 10.84 21.71 -22.27
C ILE A 255 11.08 23.22 -22.40
N GLU A 256 12.35 23.66 -22.36
CA GLU A 256 12.73 25.05 -22.56
C GLU A 256 12.30 25.53 -23.95
N VAL A 257 12.62 24.78 -25.02
CA VAL A 257 12.20 25.11 -26.39
C VAL A 257 10.69 25.21 -26.52
N ASP A 258 9.93 24.26 -25.96
CA ASP A 258 8.46 24.30 -25.97
C ASP A 258 7.91 25.52 -25.22
N THR A 259 8.55 25.94 -24.12
CA THR A 259 8.14 27.10 -23.32
C THR A 259 8.50 28.43 -24.01
N GLU A 260 9.67 28.49 -24.65
CA GLU A 260 10.09 29.62 -25.49
C GLU A 260 9.18 29.79 -26.69
N GLU A 261 8.75 28.71 -27.34
CA GLU A 261 7.78 28.73 -28.44
C GLU A 261 6.47 29.40 -27.99
N LEU A 262 5.94 28.99 -26.83
CA LEU A 262 4.71 29.55 -26.27
C LEU A 262 4.84 31.03 -25.95
N THR A 263 5.94 31.42 -25.33
CA THR A 263 6.22 32.82 -24.97
C THR A 263 6.36 33.69 -26.22
N HIS A 264 7.08 33.20 -27.23
CA HIS A 264 7.23 33.91 -28.49
C HIS A 264 5.89 34.06 -29.24
N ARG A 265 5.06 33.01 -29.30
CA ARG A 265 3.72 33.11 -29.90
C ARG A 265 2.84 34.11 -29.16
N TRP A 266 2.88 34.09 -27.83
CA TRP A 266 2.19 35.07 -26.99
C TRP A 266 2.61 36.50 -27.31
N ASP A 267 3.91 36.79 -27.31
CA ASP A 267 4.44 38.14 -27.57
C ASP A 267 4.05 38.64 -28.97
N ASN A 268 4.12 37.76 -29.97
CA ASN A 268 3.68 38.11 -31.32
C ASN A 268 2.18 38.41 -31.39
N LEU A 269 1.36 37.64 -30.66
CA LEU A 269 -0.08 37.87 -30.60
C LEU A 269 -0.40 39.21 -29.92
N VAL A 270 0.27 39.53 -28.81
CA VAL A 270 0.17 40.83 -28.12
C VAL A 270 0.56 41.97 -29.06
N GLN A 271 1.71 41.88 -29.73
CA GLN A 271 2.18 42.92 -30.65
C GLN A 271 1.18 43.15 -31.79
N LYS A 272 0.71 42.08 -32.44
CA LYS A 272 -0.28 42.19 -33.52
C LYS A 272 -1.60 42.80 -33.03
N LEU A 273 -2.03 42.46 -31.81
CA LEU A 273 -3.24 43.01 -31.22
C LEU A 273 -3.11 44.52 -31.00
N GLU A 274 -1.96 44.98 -30.50
CA GLU A 274 -1.64 46.40 -30.35
C GLU A 274 -1.62 47.13 -31.71
N ASP A 275 -0.98 46.53 -32.72
CA ASP A 275 -0.92 47.08 -34.08
C ASP A 275 -2.32 47.19 -34.71
N TYR A 276 -3.17 46.18 -34.54
CA TYR A 276 -4.53 46.16 -35.07
C TYR A 276 -5.40 47.19 -34.35
N SER A 277 -5.27 47.29 -33.02
CA SER A 277 -5.93 48.33 -32.23
C SER A 277 -5.56 49.73 -32.68
N PHE A 278 -4.27 49.98 -32.95
CA PHE A 278 -3.80 51.26 -33.48
C PHE A 278 -4.39 51.56 -34.87
N GLN A 279 -4.34 50.60 -35.80
CA GLN A 279 -4.87 50.76 -37.16
C GLN A 279 -6.38 51.04 -37.16
N VAL A 280 -7.15 50.33 -36.33
CA VAL A 280 -8.60 50.57 -36.19
C VAL A 280 -8.84 51.97 -35.61
N MET A 281 -8.11 52.38 -34.56
CA MET A 281 -8.23 53.74 -33.98
C MET A 281 -7.89 54.84 -34.99
N GLU A 282 -6.85 54.66 -35.81
CA GLU A 282 -6.49 55.60 -36.89
C GLU A 282 -7.62 55.70 -37.91
N ALA A 283 -8.19 54.56 -38.33
CA ALA A 283 -9.34 54.54 -39.22
C ALA A 283 -10.59 55.20 -38.60
N VAL A 284 -10.80 55.13 -37.28
CA VAL A 284 -11.90 55.86 -36.57
C VAL A 284 -11.69 57.36 -36.73
N ALA A 285 -10.45 57.82 -36.49
CA ALA A 285 -10.10 59.23 -36.54
C ALA A 285 -10.24 59.79 -37.97
N ASP A 286 -9.76 59.07 -38.97
CA ASP A 286 -9.85 59.45 -40.39
C ASP A 286 -11.30 59.47 -40.92
N ALA A 287 -12.16 58.57 -40.42
CA ALA A 287 -13.58 58.56 -40.76
C ALA A 287 -14.37 59.74 -40.15
N GLY A 288 -13.76 60.53 -39.27
CA GLY A 288 -14.41 61.66 -38.59
C GLY A 288 -15.55 61.24 -37.66
N MET A 289 -15.58 59.97 -37.26
CA MET A 289 -16.61 59.38 -36.43
C MET A 289 -16.18 59.50 -34.96
N THR A 290 -16.98 60.18 -34.13
CA THR A 290 -16.75 60.14 -32.68
C THR A 290 -17.01 58.71 -32.19
N PRO A 291 -16.10 58.07 -31.45
CA PRO A 291 -16.42 56.82 -30.78
C PRO A 291 -17.63 57.11 -29.88
N MET A 292 -18.74 56.41 -30.12
CA MET A 292 -19.89 56.50 -29.24
C MET A 292 -19.44 55.94 -27.89
N GLU A 293 -19.28 56.81 -26.90
CA GLU A 293 -19.08 56.42 -25.50
C GLU A 293 -20.33 55.67 -25.03
N GLU A 294 -20.39 54.36 -25.27
CA GLU A 294 -21.06 53.47 -24.33
C GLU A 294 -20.14 53.38 -23.10
N GLN A 295 -20.46 54.18 -22.08
CA GLN A 295 -19.84 54.12 -20.76
C GLN A 295 -19.89 52.69 -20.21
N VAL A 296 -18.78 51.97 -20.32
CA VAL A 296 -18.45 50.88 -19.41
C VAL A 296 -17.77 51.53 -18.21
N THR A 297 -18.55 51.89 -17.19
CA THR A 297 -18.01 52.27 -15.89
C THR A 297 -17.46 51.03 -15.21
N VAL A 298 -16.14 50.85 -15.24
CA VAL A 298 -15.43 49.97 -14.31
C VAL A 298 -14.97 50.86 -13.16
N ASP A 299 -15.61 50.72 -12.00
CA ASP A 299 -15.28 51.46 -10.79
C ASP A 299 -13.90 51.00 -10.28
N ALA A 300 -12.92 51.89 -10.39
CA ALA A 300 -11.63 51.80 -9.72
C ALA A 300 -11.31 53.15 -9.09
N SER A 301 -11.66 53.32 -7.81
CA SER A 301 -10.78 53.97 -6.80
C SER A 301 -11.51 54.19 -5.47
N ALA A 302 -11.12 53.41 -4.46
CA ALA A 302 -11.37 53.74 -3.07
C ALA A 302 -10.07 54.29 -2.46
N VAL A 303 -9.82 55.61 -2.52
CA VAL A 303 -8.88 56.28 -1.60
C VAL A 303 -9.26 57.75 -1.35
N LYS A 304 -9.38 58.07 -0.05
CA LYS A 304 -9.35 59.40 0.63
C LYS A 304 -10.55 60.33 0.48
N VAL A 305 -11.41 60.53 1.50
CA VAL A 305 -11.24 61.16 2.84
C VAL A 305 -11.45 62.68 2.83
N LEU A 306 -12.32 63.10 3.77
CA LEU A 306 -12.58 64.44 4.37
C LEU A 306 -13.65 65.37 3.73
N SER A 307 -14.85 65.26 4.31
CA SER A 307 -15.58 66.32 5.05
C SER A 307 -15.74 67.72 4.44
N SER A 308 -16.99 68.16 4.26
CA SER A 308 -17.68 69.04 5.23
C SER A 308 -19.11 69.35 4.80
N THR A 309 -19.90 69.63 5.83
CA THR A 309 -21.34 69.82 6.01
C THR A 309 -21.96 71.08 5.39
N GLU A 310 -23.26 70.98 5.09
CA GLU A 310 -24.40 71.90 5.35
C GLU A 310 -25.41 71.79 4.17
N ASP A 311 -26.73 71.77 4.29
CA ASP A 311 -27.73 71.44 5.31
C ASP A 311 -29.10 71.52 4.56
N GLN A 312 -30.08 70.67 4.92
CA GLN A 312 -31.56 70.84 4.75
C GLN A 312 -32.19 71.10 3.35
N ASP A 313 -33.37 70.63 2.97
CA ASP A 313 -34.34 69.66 3.48
C ASP A 313 -35.43 69.43 2.38
N VAL A 314 -36.21 68.35 2.53
CA VAL A 314 -37.49 68.00 1.88
C VAL A 314 -37.47 67.28 0.52
N ALA A 315 -37.76 65.97 0.62
CA ALA A 315 -37.92 64.99 -0.46
C ALA A 315 -39.27 65.04 -1.21
N PRO A 316 -39.32 64.58 -2.49
CA PRO A 316 -40.50 64.02 -3.13
C PRO A 316 -40.47 62.46 -3.14
N PRO A 317 -41.62 61.78 -3.28
CA PRO A 317 -41.72 60.33 -3.14
C PRO A 317 -41.25 59.59 -4.39
N ALA A 318 -40.38 58.60 -4.23
CA ALA A 318 -40.04 57.62 -5.26
C ALA A 318 -41.00 56.41 -5.21
N PRO A 319 -41.51 55.94 -6.35
CA PRO A 319 -41.96 54.56 -6.53
C PRO A 319 -41.06 53.81 -7.52
N PRO A 320 -41.12 52.47 -7.56
CA PRO A 320 -40.72 51.52 -6.54
C PRO A 320 -39.33 50.92 -6.87
N LYS A 321 -38.58 50.61 -5.81
CA LYS A 321 -37.31 49.87 -5.87
C LYS A 321 -37.49 48.53 -6.58
N LYS A 322 -36.80 48.30 -7.70
CA LYS A 322 -36.31 46.97 -8.07
C LYS A 322 -35.28 46.56 -7.01
N ARG A 323 -35.76 46.04 -5.89
CA ARG A 323 -34.97 45.15 -5.02
C ARG A 323 -35.11 43.77 -5.62
N LEU A 324 -34.16 43.37 -6.46
CA LEU A 324 -33.78 41.98 -6.72
C LEU A 324 -32.60 42.07 -7.71
N LEU A 325 -31.36 42.07 -7.21
CA LEU A 325 -30.11 41.75 -7.93
C LEU A 325 -28.87 42.08 -7.05
N GLU A 326 -28.98 41.87 -5.73
CA GLU A 326 -27.82 41.85 -4.82
C GLU A 326 -27.51 40.40 -4.35
N THR A 327 -28.16 39.39 -4.94
CA THR A 327 -28.16 38.00 -4.46
C THR A 327 -27.29 37.02 -5.27
N GLU A 328 -26.89 37.33 -6.50
CA GLU A 328 -26.21 36.36 -7.40
C GLU A 328 -24.77 35.98 -6.99
N PRO A 329 -23.83 36.92 -6.72
CA PRO A 329 -22.48 36.54 -6.29
C PRO A 329 -22.47 35.92 -4.89
N GLN A 330 -23.42 36.31 -4.03
CA GLN A 330 -23.59 35.74 -2.69
C GLN A 330 -24.12 34.30 -2.75
N VAL A 331 -25.10 34.01 -3.62
CA VAL A 331 -25.61 32.65 -3.81
C VAL A 331 -24.53 31.73 -4.37
N ARG A 332 -23.75 32.21 -5.35
CA ARG A 332 -22.60 31.47 -5.90
C ARG A 332 -21.56 31.17 -4.81
N GLN A 333 -21.13 32.19 -4.06
CA GLN A 333 -20.13 32.02 -3.01
C GLN A 333 -20.61 31.09 -1.87
N VAL A 334 -21.88 31.17 -1.48
CA VAL A 334 -22.48 30.27 -0.49
C VAL A 334 -22.49 28.82 -1.01
N PHE A 335 -22.75 28.62 -2.30
CA PHE A 335 -22.72 27.30 -2.91
C PHE A 335 -21.29 26.74 -3.04
N GLU A 336 -20.33 27.55 -3.47
CA GLU A 336 -18.90 27.18 -3.54
C GLU A 336 -18.33 26.81 -2.16
N ASN A 337 -18.72 27.54 -1.11
CA ASN A 337 -18.36 27.20 0.28
C ASN A 337 -18.95 25.83 0.69
N LYS A 338 -20.21 25.57 0.33
CA LYS A 338 -20.89 24.30 0.60
C LYS A 338 -20.19 23.15 -0.15
N LEU A 339 -19.86 23.33 -1.43
CA LEU A 339 -19.09 22.36 -2.23
C LEU A 339 -17.74 22.06 -1.59
N SER A 340 -17.00 23.09 -1.22
CA SER A 340 -15.69 22.98 -0.58
C SER A 340 -15.75 22.20 0.74
N GLU A 341 -16.80 22.40 1.54
CA GLU A 341 -17.03 21.65 2.77
C GLU A 341 -17.20 20.14 2.49
N TYR A 342 -18.02 19.77 1.51
CA TYR A 342 -18.21 18.36 1.15
C TYR A 342 -16.97 17.72 0.53
N LEU A 343 -16.24 18.43 -0.34
CA LEU A 343 -14.98 17.95 -0.91
C LEU A 343 -13.91 17.74 0.18
N CYS A 344 -13.83 18.65 1.16
CA CYS A 344 -12.93 18.50 2.31
C CYS A 344 -13.33 17.29 3.19
N TRP A 345 -14.62 17.15 3.46
CA TRP A 345 -15.14 16.01 4.22
C TRP A 345 -14.86 14.68 3.52
N ILE A 346 -15.10 14.58 2.20
CA ILE A 346 -14.80 13.40 1.40
C ILE A 346 -13.32 13.05 1.48
N LYS A 347 -12.42 14.03 1.34
CA LYS A 347 -10.97 13.80 1.47
C LYS A 347 -10.63 13.24 2.85
N ALA A 348 -11.17 13.82 3.92
CA ALA A 348 -10.96 13.32 5.27
C ALA A 348 -11.47 11.88 5.45
N TRP A 349 -12.68 11.59 4.95
CA TRP A 349 -13.28 10.26 5.02
C TRP A 349 -12.47 9.23 4.23
N LYS A 350 -11.98 9.58 3.04
CA LYS A 350 -11.09 8.71 2.23
C LYS A 350 -9.80 8.40 2.98
N THR A 351 -9.16 9.39 3.59
CA THR A 351 -7.96 9.19 4.41
C THR A 351 -8.23 8.28 5.61
N SER A 352 -9.37 8.46 6.29
CA SER A 352 -9.77 7.59 7.41
C SER A 352 -9.99 6.14 6.97
N THR A 353 -10.62 5.94 5.81
CA THR A 353 -10.88 4.61 5.23
C THR A 353 -9.58 3.95 4.75
N GLN A 354 -8.67 4.71 4.16
CA GLN A 354 -7.34 4.22 3.75
C GLN A 354 -6.47 3.85 4.95
N THR A 355 -6.57 4.59 6.06
CA THR A 355 -5.85 4.26 7.29
C THR A 355 -6.31 2.92 7.89
N LEU A 356 -7.60 2.58 7.75
CA LEU A 356 -8.09 1.24 8.09
C LEU A 356 -7.54 0.15 7.17
N ALA A 357 -7.26 0.48 5.90
CA ALA A 357 -6.69 -0.45 4.94
C ALA A 357 -5.18 -0.64 5.10
N SER A 358 -4.44 0.37 5.58
CA SER A 358 -2.99 0.35 5.76
C SER A 358 -2.51 -0.10 7.14
N GLY A 359 -3.41 -0.22 8.12
CA GLY A 359 -3.06 -0.71 9.45
C GLY A 359 -2.67 -2.19 9.41
N ASN A 360 -1.43 -2.51 9.77
CA ASN A 360 -0.87 -3.89 9.83
C ASN A 360 -1.90 -4.92 10.31
N LEU A 361 -2.49 -5.65 9.35
CA LEU A 361 -3.54 -6.65 9.54
C LEU A 361 -3.04 -7.93 10.22
N GLU A 362 -1.77 -7.99 10.60
CA GLU A 362 -1.15 -9.14 11.28
C GLU A 362 -0.99 -8.97 12.80
N ILE A 363 -1.17 -7.76 13.37
CA ILE A 363 -0.92 -7.51 14.82
C ILE A 363 -2.20 -7.16 15.60
N ALA A 364 -3.33 -6.86 14.96
CA ALA A 364 -4.54 -6.47 15.69
C ALA A 364 -5.28 -7.69 16.24
N SER A 365 -5.15 -7.90 17.55
CA SER A 365 -5.88 -8.88 18.37
C SER A 365 -7.40 -8.73 18.38
N ASN A 366 -8.04 -7.86 17.57
CA ASN A 366 -9.48 -7.67 17.59
C ASN A 366 -10.06 -7.26 16.23
N THR A 367 -10.44 -8.25 15.40
CA THR A 367 -11.30 -8.07 14.21
C THR A 367 -12.61 -7.31 14.53
N THR A 368 -13.04 -7.33 15.78
CA THR A 368 -14.18 -6.57 16.33
C THR A 368 -13.94 -5.05 16.35
N ASP A 369 -12.72 -4.58 16.60
CA ASP A 369 -12.37 -3.15 16.63
C ASP A 369 -12.38 -2.56 15.21
N ILE A 370 -11.81 -3.28 14.24
CA ILE A 370 -11.79 -2.87 12.82
C ILE A 370 -13.22 -2.83 12.26
N ARG A 371 -14.06 -3.82 12.60
CA ARG A 371 -15.48 -3.85 12.21
C ARG A 371 -16.27 -2.70 12.84
N GLY A 372 -15.98 -2.35 14.09
CA GLY A 372 -16.60 -1.21 14.77
C GLY A 372 -16.31 0.11 14.05
N LYS A 373 -15.04 0.35 13.72
CA LYS A 373 -14.60 1.54 12.97
C LYS A 373 -15.19 1.62 11.57
N LEU A 374 -15.27 0.48 10.87
CA LEU A 374 -15.93 0.41 9.56
C LEU A 374 -17.40 0.82 9.67
N ASN A 375 -18.16 0.25 10.61
CA ASN A 375 -19.57 0.59 10.81
C ASN A 375 -19.79 2.09 11.12
N GLU A 376 -18.86 2.72 11.85
CA GLU A 376 -18.89 4.16 12.10
C GLU A 376 -18.74 4.97 10.80
N LEU A 377 -17.74 4.64 9.97
CA LEU A 377 -17.54 5.28 8.68
C LEU A 377 -18.69 5.05 7.71
N GLU A 378 -19.32 3.87 7.73
CA GLU A 378 -20.52 3.58 6.94
C GLU A 378 -21.69 4.45 7.37
N LYS A 379 -21.89 4.59 8.68
CA LYS A 379 -22.96 5.45 9.21
C LYS A 379 -22.74 6.91 8.83
N GLU A 380 -21.48 7.38 8.87
CA GLU A 380 -21.13 8.72 8.40
C GLU A 380 -21.42 8.91 6.91
N LEU A 381 -20.99 7.96 6.05
CA LEU A 381 -21.23 8.02 4.61
C LEU A 381 -22.74 8.02 4.30
N ASN A 382 -23.49 7.09 4.89
CA ASN A 382 -24.94 7.00 4.70
C ASN A 382 -25.67 8.28 5.16
N SER A 383 -25.17 8.95 6.20
CA SER A 383 -25.76 10.21 6.66
C SER A 383 -25.56 11.37 5.67
N LYS A 384 -24.55 11.30 4.80
CA LYS A 384 -24.19 12.35 3.84
C LYS A 384 -24.73 12.10 2.44
N GLU A 385 -25.17 10.89 2.12
CA GLU A 385 -25.64 10.49 0.78
C GLU A 385 -26.74 11.40 0.22
N ALA A 386 -27.81 11.61 0.98
CA ALA A 386 -28.92 12.46 0.57
C ALA A 386 -28.48 13.92 0.38
N SER A 387 -27.59 14.42 1.25
CA SER A 387 -27.10 15.80 1.19
C SER A 387 -26.15 16.05 0.02
N VAL A 388 -25.25 15.10 -0.28
CA VAL A 388 -24.37 15.17 -1.45
C VAL A 388 -25.20 15.09 -2.73
N GLY A 389 -26.15 14.16 -2.82
CA GLY A 389 -27.08 14.09 -3.96
C GLY A 389 -27.85 15.39 -4.18
N GLN A 390 -28.35 16.00 -3.10
CA GLN A 390 -29.02 17.29 -3.15
C GLN A 390 -28.09 18.42 -3.61
N VAL A 391 -26.86 18.51 -3.08
CA VAL A 391 -25.89 19.54 -3.48
C VAL A 391 -25.53 19.41 -4.96
N ILE A 392 -25.34 18.19 -5.45
CA ILE A 392 -25.01 17.97 -6.86
C ILE A 392 -26.21 18.37 -7.75
N GLN A 393 -27.44 18.05 -7.35
CA GLN A 393 -28.64 18.45 -8.08
C GLN A 393 -28.86 19.97 -8.07
N GLU A 394 -28.75 20.61 -6.90
CA GLU A 394 -28.85 22.07 -6.74
C GLU A 394 -27.77 22.78 -7.55
N GLY A 395 -26.54 22.26 -7.53
CA GLY A 395 -25.40 22.80 -8.27
C GLY A 395 -25.57 22.71 -9.78
N ARG A 396 -26.04 21.58 -10.31
CA ARG A 396 -26.35 21.46 -11.74
C ARG A 396 -27.41 22.47 -12.17
N GLY A 397 -28.47 22.64 -11.39
CA GLY A 397 -29.51 23.65 -11.66
C GLY A 397 -28.98 25.08 -11.60
N LEU A 398 -28.09 25.39 -10.64
CA LEU A 398 -27.46 26.69 -10.49
C LEU A 398 -26.52 27.00 -11.67
N VAL A 399 -25.68 26.05 -12.07
CA VAL A 399 -24.78 26.16 -13.22
C VAL A 399 -25.57 26.42 -14.50
N GLU A 400 -26.61 25.62 -14.77
CA GLU A 400 -27.48 25.81 -15.93
C GLU A 400 -28.19 27.18 -15.93
N GLN A 401 -28.55 27.70 -14.75
CA GLN A 401 -29.18 29.02 -14.64
C GLN A 401 -28.21 30.16 -14.92
N LEU A 402 -27.06 30.14 -14.26
CA LEU A 402 -26.08 31.22 -14.33
C LEU A 402 -25.37 31.26 -15.70
N GLU A 403 -25.20 30.11 -16.35
CA GLU A 403 -24.67 30.07 -17.73
C GLU A 403 -25.65 30.63 -18.75
N ARG A 404 -26.97 30.45 -18.56
CA ARG A 404 -28.00 31.14 -19.37
C ARG A 404 -27.96 32.66 -19.20
N GLU A 405 -27.47 33.13 -18.06
CA GLU A 405 -27.29 34.54 -17.73
C GLU A 405 -25.91 35.08 -18.14
N GLY A 406 -25.06 34.24 -18.77
CA GLY A 406 -23.74 34.63 -19.30
C GLY A 406 -22.60 34.61 -18.28
N VAL A 407 -22.82 34.04 -17.09
CA VAL A 407 -21.79 33.91 -16.04
C VAL A 407 -20.97 32.64 -16.26
N ASN A 408 -19.64 32.76 -16.22
CA ASN A 408 -18.75 31.60 -16.29
C ASN A 408 -18.83 30.76 -15.00
N MET A 409 -19.21 29.50 -15.16
CA MET A 409 -19.38 28.52 -14.07
C MET A 409 -18.52 27.27 -14.27
N GLU A 410 -17.50 27.29 -15.14
CA GLU A 410 -16.67 26.11 -15.45
C GLU A 410 -15.97 25.54 -14.22
N VAL A 411 -15.49 26.40 -13.31
CA VAL A 411 -14.86 25.98 -12.05
C VAL A 411 -15.84 25.21 -11.16
N VAL A 412 -17.03 25.76 -10.95
CA VAL A 412 -18.09 25.14 -10.12
C VAL A 412 -18.59 23.84 -10.74
N ARG A 413 -18.68 23.80 -12.08
CA ARG A 413 -18.99 22.58 -12.84
C ARG A 413 -17.91 21.51 -12.64
N GLY A 414 -16.64 21.86 -12.74
CA GLY A 414 -15.52 20.96 -12.46
C GLY A 414 -15.52 20.45 -11.01
N GLU A 415 -15.81 21.31 -10.03
CA GLU A 415 -15.94 20.91 -8.63
C GLU A 415 -17.14 19.99 -8.37
N LEU A 416 -18.26 20.17 -9.09
CA LEU A 416 -19.43 19.28 -9.04
C LEU A 416 -19.14 17.90 -9.64
N GLU A 417 -18.42 17.86 -10.76
CA GLU A 417 -17.94 16.62 -11.38
C GLU A 417 -16.93 15.91 -10.48
N LEU A 418 -16.03 16.65 -9.85
CA LEU A 418 -15.11 16.12 -8.84
C LEU A 418 -15.87 15.57 -7.64
N LEU A 419 -16.88 16.28 -7.13
CA LEU A 419 -17.70 15.82 -6.00
C LEU A 419 -18.45 14.52 -6.34
N GLN A 420 -19.04 14.43 -7.53
CA GLN A 420 -19.72 13.22 -8.00
C GLN A 420 -18.75 12.05 -8.13
N THR A 421 -17.62 12.24 -8.80
CA THR A 421 -16.63 11.17 -9.00
C THR A 421 -16.01 10.72 -7.69
N ASP A 422 -15.70 11.66 -6.79
CA ASP A 422 -15.15 11.36 -5.48
C ASP A 422 -16.15 10.62 -4.59
N TRP A 423 -17.43 10.98 -4.66
CA TRP A 423 -18.51 10.26 -3.96
C TRP A 423 -18.60 8.81 -4.43
N ASP A 424 -18.59 8.58 -5.74
CA ASP A 424 -18.62 7.24 -6.31
C ASP A 424 -17.40 6.41 -5.89
N VAL A 425 -16.24 7.05 -5.75
CA VAL A 425 -15.03 6.41 -5.17
C VAL A 425 -15.27 6.04 -3.71
N CYS A 426 -15.85 6.92 -2.88
CA CYS A 426 -16.14 6.59 -1.48
C CYS A 426 -17.05 5.37 -1.33
N VAL A 427 -18.08 5.27 -2.17
CA VAL A 427 -18.98 4.10 -2.17
C VAL A 427 -18.23 2.80 -2.53
N ARG A 428 -17.32 2.85 -3.51
CA ARG A 428 -16.48 1.70 -3.88
C ARG A 428 -15.47 1.33 -2.80
N GLU A 429 -14.81 2.31 -2.20
CA GLU A 429 -13.84 2.08 -1.11
C GLU A 429 -14.50 1.48 0.13
N ARG A 430 -15.73 1.92 0.46
CA ARG A 430 -16.54 1.31 1.52
C ARG A 430 -16.75 -0.18 1.24
N GLN A 431 -17.21 -0.53 0.03
CA GLN A 431 -17.46 -1.93 -0.34
C GLN A 431 -16.17 -2.75 -0.28
N ALA A 432 -15.05 -2.21 -0.79
CA ALA A 432 -13.76 -2.88 -0.73
C ALA A 432 -13.26 -3.05 0.73
N ALA A 433 -13.53 -2.10 1.62
CA ALA A 433 -13.21 -2.24 3.04
C ALA A 433 -14.07 -3.32 3.73
N GLU A 434 -15.36 -3.41 3.39
CA GLU A 434 -16.27 -4.45 3.88
C GLU A 434 -15.80 -5.86 3.46
N ASP A 435 -15.50 -6.04 2.17
CA ASP A 435 -15.02 -7.32 1.63
C ASP A 435 -13.68 -7.74 2.27
N ARG A 436 -12.78 -6.78 2.55
CA ARG A 436 -11.51 -7.01 3.25
C ARG A 436 -11.74 -7.48 4.69
N VAL A 437 -12.58 -6.78 5.46
CA VAL A 437 -12.90 -7.16 6.85
C VAL A 437 -13.58 -8.53 6.91
N GLN A 438 -14.46 -8.84 5.96
CA GLN A 438 -15.09 -10.15 5.85
C GLN A 438 -14.06 -11.25 5.56
N THR A 439 -13.16 -11.02 4.61
CA THR A 439 -12.08 -11.96 4.26
C THR A 439 -11.17 -12.21 5.45
N GLN A 440 -10.78 -11.16 6.18
CA GLN A 440 -9.98 -11.27 7.40
C GLN A 440 -10.71 -12.02 8.51
N SER A 441 -12.01 -11.75 8.72
CA SER A 441 -12.82 -12.46 9.72
C SER A 441 -12.87 -13.95 9.44
N ARG A 442 -13.02 -14.32 8.16
CA ARG A 442 -13.03 -15.71 7.70
C ARG A 442 -11.67 -16.37 7.90
N HIS A 443 -10.58 -15.67 7.56
CA HIS A 443 -9.22 -16.14 7.80
C HIS A 443 -8.95 -16.41 9.29
N SER A 444 -9.30 -15.48 10.18
CA SER A 444 -9.16 -15.66 11.63
C SER A 444 -9.97 -16.84 12.16
N ALA A 445 -11.20 -17.04 11.65
CA ALA A 445 -12.04 -18.16 12.06
C ALA A 445 -11.44 -19.52 11.65
N VAL A 446 -10.97 -19.65 10.40
CA VAL A 446 -10.32 -20.87 9.90
C VAL A 446 -9.03 -21.15 10.69
N SER A 447 -8.22 -20.12 10.94
CA SER A 447 -6.99 -20.24 11.74
C SER A 447 -7.27 -20.70 13.18
N ALA A 448 -8.29 -20.14 13.83
CA ALA A 448 -8.69 -20.54 15.19
C ALA A 448 -9.18 -22.01 15.23
N GLU A 449 -10.00 -22.42 14.25
CA GLU A 449 -10.44 -23.82 14.15
C GLU A 449 -9.26 -24.78 13.88
N LEU A 450 -8.31 -24.42 13.02
CA LEU A 450 -7.10 -25.22 12.79
C LEU A 450 -6.27 -25.36 14.08
N SER A 451 -6.10 -24.28 14.85
CA SER A 451 -5.42 -24.32 16.14
C SER A 451 -6.16 -25.20 17.15
N HIS A 452 -7.50 -25.15 17.18
CA HIS A 452 -8.29 -26.04 18.04
C HIS A 452 -8.15 -27.51 17.65
N VAL A 453 -8.13 -27.83 16.35
CA VAL A 453 -7.90 -29.19 15.86
C VAL A 453 -6.51 -29.67 16.26
N ASP A 454 -5.48 -28.85 16.05
CA ASP A 454 -4.10 -29.17 16.42
C ASP A 454 -3.94 -29.40 17.93
N GLN A 455 -4.54 -28.55 18.76
CA GLN A 455 -4.58 -28.75 20.22
C GLN A 455 -5.31 -30.04 20.62
N ALA A 456 -6.37 -30.43 19.91
CA ALA A 456 -7.05 -31.69 20.17
C ALA A 456 -6.14 -32.88 19.86
N LEU A 457 -5.44 -32.85 18.71
CA LEU A 457 -4.48 -33.88 18.32
C LEU A 457 -3.34 -34.02 19.32
N ASN A 458 -2.74 -32.92 19.78
CA ASN A 458 -1.70 -32.94 20.81
C ASN A 458 -2.15 -33.66 22.10
N ARG A 459 -3.41 -33.51 22.52
CA ARG A 459 -3.95 -34.25 23.69
C ARG A 459 -4.05 -35.75 23.46
N HIS A 460 -4.23 -36.19 22.21
CA HIS A 460 -4.22 -37.60 21.86
C HIS A 460 -2.78 -38.13 21.83
N ASP A 461 -1.84 -37.38 21.25
CA ASP A 461 -0.42 -37.72 21.25
C ASP A 461 0.15 -37.84 22.68
N ASP A 462 -0.17 -36.88 23.56
CA ASP A 462 0.21 -36.93 24.98
C ASP A 462 -0.30 -38.22 25.66
N TRP A 463 -1.53 -38.65 25.35
CA TRP A 463 -2.07 -39.90 25.87
C TRP A 463 -1.34 -41.11 25.31
N ILE A 464 -1.02 -41.14 24.01
CA ILE A 464 -0.25 -42.24 23.37
C ILE A 464 1.12 -42.40 24.04
N HIS A 465 1.80 -41.27 24.30
CA HIS A 465 3.13 -41.25 24.90
C HIS A 465 3.14 -41.55 26.40
N SER A 466 2.11 -41.12 27.14
CA SER A 466 1.99 -41.36 28.58
C SER A 466 1.42 -42.74 28.94
N THR A 467 0.76 -43.43 28.00
CA THR A 467 0.18 -44.75 28.24
C THR A 467 1.28 -45.83 28.29
N PRO A 468 1.52 -46.47 29.46
CA PRO A 468 2.56 -47.49 29.59
C PRO A 468 2.24 -48.72 28.74
N ALA A 469 3.28 -49.31 28.12
CA ALA A 469 3.14 -50.46 27.24
C ALA A 469 3.11 -51.82 27.98
N ASP A 470 3.49 -51.85 29.26
CA ASP A 470 3.85 -53.08 29.99
C ASP A 470 2.84 -53.52 31.08
N THR A 471 1.64 -52.94 31.10
CA THR A 471 0.64 -53.23 32.15
C THR A 471 0.08 -54.66 31.99
N ARG A 472 0.18 -55.48 33.05
CA ARG A 472 -0.28 -56.88 33.07
C ARG A 472 -1.65 -57.08 33.72
N ASP A 473 -2.32 -56.01 34.14
CA ASP A 473 -3.65 -56.09 34.70
C ASP A 473 -4.71 -56.14 33.58
N GLY A 474 -5.43 -57.26 33.50
CA GLY A 474 -6.46 -57.49 32.50
C GLY A 474 -7.72 -56.62 32.65
N GLN A 475 -7.93 -55.94 33.79
CA GLN A 475 -9.00 -54.95 33.93
C GLN A 475 -8.55 -53.59 33.39
N GLU A 476 -7.32 -53.18 33.68
CA GLU A 476 -6.73 -51.94 33.15
C GLU A 476 -6.57 -51.99 31.63
N LEU A 477 -6.13 -53.12 31.07
CA LEU A 477 -6.03 -53.30 29.61
C LEU A 477 -7.37 -53.16 28.89
N ARG A 478 -8.49 -53.66 29.48
CA ARG A 478 -9.83 -53.49 28.90
C ARG A 478 -10.27 -52.03 28.91
N GLN A 479 -9.95 -51.31 29.99
CA GLN A 479 -10.24 -49.89 30.10
C GLN A 479 -9.44 -49.08 29.08
N LEU A 480 -8.14 -49.37 28.92
CA LEU A 480 -7.28 -48.75 27.91
C LEU A 480 -7.74 -49.07 26.48
N SER A 481 -8.19 -50.29 26.19
CA SER A 481 -8.75 -50.64 24.87
C SER A 481 -10.03 -49.86 24.57
N GLN A 482 -10.92 -49.70 25.56
CA GLN A 482 -12.13 -48.90 25.39
C GLN A 482 -11.82 -47.42 25.18
N GLU A 483 -10.83 -46.88 25.91
CA GLU A 483 -10.38 -45.49 25.76
C GLU A 483 -9.67 -45.27 24.41
N ALA A 484 -8.85 -46.21 23.94
CA ALA A 484 -8.20 -46.17 22.63
C ALA A 484 -9.24 -46.13 21.49
N LYS A 485 -10.28 -46.96 21.57
CA LYS A 485 -11.40 -46.97 20.59
C LYS A 485 -12.16 -45.65 20.58
N SER A 486 -12.49 -45.11 21.76
CA SER A 486 -13.14 -43.80 21.86
C SER A 486 -12.28 -42.69 21.22
N ARG A 487 -10.98 -42.68 21.49
CA ARG A 487 -10.05 -41.69 20.92
C ARG A 487 -9.87 -41.87 19.41
N LEU A 488 -9.91 -43.10 18.91
CA LEU A 488 -9.86 -43.39 17.48
C LEU A 488 -11.11 -42.86 16.76
N ASP A 489 -12.29 -43.03 17.36
CA ASP A 489 -13.54 -42.46 16.85
C ASP A 489 -13.48 -40.92 16.84
N ASP A 490 -12.98 -40.32 17.92
CA ASP A 490 -12.81 -38.87 18.05
C ASP A 490 -11.87 -38.31 16.98
N VAL A 491 -10.66 -38.88 16.81
CA VAL A 491 -9.69 -38.44 15.79
C VAL A 491 -10.22 -38.70 14.37
N SER A 492 -10.90 -39.82 14.13
CA SER A 492 -11.50 -40.10 12.82
C SER A 492 -12.57 -39.06 12.44
N SER A 493 -13.32 -38.56 13.43
CA SER A 493 -14.33 -37.51 13.22
C SER A 493 -13.75 -36.15 12.81
N LEU A 494 -12.45 -35.90 13.06
CA LEU A 494 -11.77 -34.66 12.68
C LEU A 494 -11.42 -34.60 11.17
N GLY A 495 -11.33 -35.75 10.49
CA GLY A 495 -10.99 -35.80 9.06
C GLY A 495 -11.91 -34.96 8.16
N PRO A 496 -13.24 -35.15 8.19
CA PRO A 496 -14.17 -34.33 7.42
C PRO A 496 -14.15 -32.84 7.77
N ARG A 497 -13.75 -32.48 9.00
CA ARG A 497 -13.58 -31.08 9.41
C ARG A 497 -12.34 -30.48 8.77
N LEU A 498 -11.22 -31.21 8.72
CA LEU A 498 -10.00 -30.77 8.06
C LEU A 498 -10.16 -30.62 6.55
N GLU A 499 -10.91 -31.53 5.88
CA GLU A 499 -11.24 -31.36 4.46
C GLU A 499 -12.02 -30.07 4.19
N ARG A 500 -13.01 -29.77 5.04
CA ARG A 500 -13.76 -28.51 4.94
C ARG A 500 -12.85 -27.30 5.14
N LEU A 501 -12.03 -27.31 6.20
CA LEU A 501 -11.09 -26.22 6.49
C LEU A 501 -10.06 -26.05 5.36
N SER A 502 -9.66 -27.13 4.69
CA SER A 502 -8.79 -27.08 3.51
C SER A 502 -9.44 -26.35 2.32
N THR A 503 -10.73 -26.57 2.09
CA THR A 503 -11.47 -25.85 1.04
C THR A 503 -11.73 -24.37 1.38
N GLU A 504 -11.84 -24.06 2.66
CA GLU A 504 -12.06 -22.69 3.14
C GLU A 504 -10.75 -21.91 3.35
N ALA A 505 -9.60 -22.58 3.48
CA ALA A 505 -8.34 -21.91 3.72
C ALA A 505 -7.90 -21.03 2.54
N GLY A 506 -7.49 -19.80 2.84
CA GLY A 506 -6.82 -18.92 1.89
C GLY A 506 -5.37 -19.36 1.64
N PRO A 507 -4.67 -18.72 0.68
CA PRO A 507 -3.27 -19.04 0.34
C PRO A 507 -2.33 -19.01 1.55
N SER A 508 -2.52 -18.05 2.46
CA SER A 508 -1.69 -17.85 3.66
C SER A 508 -1.78 -19.00 4.68
N LEU A 509 -2.89 -19.75 4.72
CA LEU A 509 -3.11 -20.84 5.68
C LEU A 509 -2.84 -22.22 5.07
N ARG A 510 -2.42 -22.28 3.79
CA ARG A 510 -2.25 -23.56 3.09
C ARG A 510 -1.24 -24.47 3.79
N ASP A 511 -0.10 -23.92 4.18
CA ASP A 511 0.95 -24.69 4.85
C ASP A 511 0.51 -25.15 6.24
N THR A 512 -0.23 -24.30 6.98
CA THR A 512 -0.82 -24.66 8.26
C THR A 512 -1.81 -25.82 8.12
N VAL A 513 -2.70 -25.78 7.11
CA VAL A 513 -3.63 -26.88 6.82
C VAL A 513 -2.87 -28.17 6.52
N VAL A 514 -1.80 -28.11 5.72
CA VAL A 514 -0.98 -29.27 5.38
C VAL A 514 -0.32 -29.86 6.64
N LEU A 515 0.23 -29.01 7.50
CA LEU A 515 0.84 -29.43 8.76
C LEU A 515 -0.17 -30.11 9.70
N VAL A 516 -1.33 -29.49 9.94
CA VAL A 516 -2.36 -30.08 10.83
C VAL A 516 -2.95 -31.35 10.23
N SER A 517 -3.07 -31.44 8.90
CA SER A 517 -3.51 -32.67 8.23
C SER A 517 -2.48 -33.80 8.33
N ALA A 518 -1.19 -33.48 8.25
CA ALA A 518 -0.12 -34.45 8.47
C ALA A 518 -0.07 -34.92 9.93
N HIS A 519 -0.25 -34.00 10.88
CA HIS A 519 -0.37 -34.31 12.30
C HIS A 519 -1.55 -35.27 12.55
N HIS A 520 -2.73 -34.95 12.01
CA HIS A 520 -3.92 -35.83 12.09
C HIS A 520 -3.65 -37.24 11.58
N ALA A 521 -3.05 -37.38 10.41
CA ALA A 521 -2.71 -38.68 9.83
C ALA A 521 -1.72 -39.47 10.72
N SER A 522 -0.70 -38.78 11.26
CA SER A 522 0.29 -39.38 12.17
C SER A 522 -0.36 -39.87 13.46
N THR A 523 -1.13 -39.02 14.15
CA THR A 523 -1.84 -39.37 15.39
C THR A 523 -2.81 -40.53 15.19
N LEU A 524 -3.54 -40.54 14.06
CA LEU A 524 -4.45 -41.64 13.71
C LEU A 524 -3.68 -42.96 13.56
N GLN A 525 -2.56 -42.96 12.84
CA GLN A 525 -1.74 -44.16 12.64
C GLN A 525 -1.15 -44.67 13.96
N GLN A 526 -0.67 -43.77 14.83
CA GLN A 526 -0.12 -44.13 16.13
C GLN A 526 -1.19 -44.70 17.07
N LEU A 527 -2.41 -44.12 17.09
CA LEU A 527 -3.54 -44.64 17.86
C LEU A 527 -3.97 -46.03 17.38
N GLN A 528 -4.03 -46.26 16.07
CA GLN A 528 -4.33 -47.58 15.51
C GLN A 528 -3.29 -48.62 15.95
N GLY A 529 -1.99 -48.30 15.84
CA GLY A 529 -0.94 -49.19 16.30
C GLY A 529 -0.99 -49.47 17.80
N LYS A 530 -1.35 -48.46 18.62
CA LYS A 530 -1.51 -48.63 20.07
C LYS A 530 -2.73 -49.49 20.42
N GLU A 531 -3.86 -49.33 19.73
CA GLU A 531 -5.06 -50.16 19.91
C GLU A 531 -4.77 -51.63 19.56
N GLU A 532 -4.07 -51.89 18.46
CA GLU A 532 -3.66 -53.23 18.05
C GLU A 532 -2.73 -53.88 19.10
N GLN A 533 -1.78 -53.12 19.66
CA GLN A 533 -0.91 -53.60 20.74
C GLN A 533 -1.69 -53.97 22.00
N ILE A 534 -2.62 -53.11 22.44
CA ILE A 534 -3.46 -53.34 23.62
C ILE A 534 -4.39 -54.55 23.38
N SER A 535 -4.98 -54.65 22.19
CA SER A 535 -5.84 -55.77 21.78
C SER A 535 -5.08 -57.11 21.78
N THR A 536 -3.83 -57.08 21.30
CA THR A 536 -2.94 -58.26 21.32
C THR A 536 -2.55 -58.66 22.75
N ALA A 537 -2.36 -57.70 23.66
CA ALA A 537 -2.06 -57.97 25.08
C ALA A 537 -3.28 -58.49 25.89
N LEU A 538 -4.49 -58.27 25.39
CA LEU A 538 -5.75 -58.75 25.98
C LEU A 538 -6.10 -60.20 25.63
N HIS A 539 -5.55 -60.71 24.53
CA HIS A 539 -5.78 -62.05 23.99
C HIS A 539 -4.64 -63.00 24.33
#